data_AF-A0A525D654-F1
#
_entry.id   AF-A0A525D654-F1
#
_cell.length_a   1.000
_cell.length_b   1.000
_cell.length_c   1.000
_cell.angle_alpha   90.00
_cell.angle_beta   90.00
_cell.angle_gamma   90.00
#
_symmetry.space_group_name_H-M   'P 1'
#
loop_
_entity.id
_entity.type
_entity.pdbx_description
1 polymer ?
#
loop_
_entity_poly.entity_id
_entity_poly.type
_entity_poly.pdbx_seq_one_letter_code
_entity_poly.pdbx_strand_id
1 'polypeptide(L)'
;MAEHDLGVEQLIPLTIKLIENDIDEAIKMIEELPSGDAADIIAALPAELATRILSRLQVSFTASLLDQSDPALIKKMVMRLVPQQAASVIMY
;
A
#
# COMPACT_ATOMS: atom_id res chain seq x y z
N MET A 1 26.98 -17.11 2.18
CA MET A 1 25.72 -17.39 1.45
C MET A 1 24.98 -16.07 1.46
N ALA A 2 25.10 -15.29 0.39
CA ALA A 2 24.44 -13.98 0.33
C ALA A 2 22.95 -14.25 0.14
N GLU A 3 22.21 -14.17 1.23
CA GLU A 3 20.76 -14.10 1.20
C GLU A 3 20.43 -12.89 0.32
N HIS A 4 19.85 -13.17 -0.84
CA HIS A 4 19.42 -12.16 -1.79
C HIS A 4 18.16 -11.55 -1.16
N ASP A 5 18.35 -10.65 -0.20
CA ASP A 5 17.33 -9.75 0.30
C ASP A 5 16.97 -8.87 -0.91
N LEU A 6 15.98 -9.32 -1.68
CA LEU A 6 15.34 -8.52 -2.72
C LEU A 6 14.58 -7.42 -1.99
N GLY A 7 15.32 -6.39 -1.57
CA GLY A 7 14.77 -5.24 -0.89
C GLY A 7 13.61 -4.67 -1.70
N VAL A 8 12.56 -4.24 -0.99
CA VAL A 8 11.32 -3.64 -1.53
C VAL A 8 11.57 -2.66 -2.68
N GLU A 9 12.72 -2.00 -2.71
CA GLU A 9 13.21 -1.10 -3.77
C GLU A 9 13.23 -1.73 -5.17
N GLN A 10 13.59 -3.00 -5.30
CA GLN A 10 13.65 -3.73 -6.58
C GLN A 10 12.26 -4.12 -7.08
N LEU A 11 11.28 -4.19 -6.17
CA LEU A 11 9.89 -4.53 -6.47
C LEU A 11 9.10 -3.32 -6.97
N ILE A 12 9.46 -2.10 -6.56
CA ILE A 12 8.78 -0.86 -6.97
C ILE A 12 8.59 -0.72 -8.48
N PRO A 13 9.61 -0.86 -9.35
CA PRO A 13 9.40 -0.73 -10.79
C PRO A 13 8.49 -1.83 -11.36
N LEU A 14 8.46 -3.02 -10.76
CA LEU A 14 7.57 -4.11 -11.15
C LEU A 14 6.14 -3.82 -10.69
N THR A 15 5.96 -3.36 -9.45
CA THR A 15 4.67 -2.95 -8.91
C THR A 15 4.08 -1.80 -9.72
N ILE A 16 4.88 -0.79 -10.11
CA ILE A 16 4.41 0.31 -10.97
C ILE A 16 3.90 -0.24 -12.30
N LYS A 17 4.68 -1.07 -13.00
CA LYS A 17 4.25 -1.70 -14.26
C LYS A 17 2.99 -2.53 -14.10
N LEU A 18 2.86 -3.26 -12.99
CA LEU A 18 1.69 -4.06 -12.69
C LEU A 18 0.46 -3.17 -12.51
N ILE A 19 0.56 -2.07 -11.76
CA ILE A 19 -0.54 -1.12 -11.55
C ILE A 19 -0.97 -0.46 -12.88
N GLU A 20 -0.01 -0.11 -13.74
CA GLU A 20 -0.28 0.49 -15.05
C GLU A 20 -0.98 -0.49 -16.00
N ASN A 21 -0.64 -1.78 -15.92
CA ASN A 21 -1.21 -2.81 -16.78
C ASN A 21 -2.56 -3.33 -16.26
N ASP A 22 -2.63 -3.69 -14.97
CA ASP A 22 -3.81 -4.24 -14.32
C ASP A 22 -3.80 -3.88 -12.82
N ILE A 23 -4.48 -2.77 -12.50
CA ILE A 23 -4.59 -2.29 -11.13
C ILE A 23 -5.33 -3.27 -10.20
N ASP A 24 -6.28 -4.04 -10.72
CA ASP A 24 -7.10 -4.94 -9.90
C ASP A 24 -6.29 -6.18 -9.50
N GLU A 25 -5.42 -6.68 -10.38
CA GLU A 25 -4.43 -7.70 -10.03
C GLU A 25 -3.36 -7.15 -9.08
N ALA A 26 -2.90 -5.91 -9.29
CA ALA A 26 -1.94 -5.27 -8.40
C ALA A 26 -2.47 -5.15 -6.96
N ILE A 27 -3.74 -4.78 -6.81
CA ILE A 27 -4.41 -4.69 -5.51
C ILE A 27 -4.43 -6.05 -4.83
N LYS A 28 -4.85 -7.11 -5.52
CA LYS A 28 -4.89 -8.46 -4.94
C LYS A 28 -3.51 -8.89 -4.45
N MET A 29 -2.47 -8.71 -5.28
CA MET A 29 -1.11 -9.05 -4.86
C MET A 29 -0.68 -8.25 -3.63
N ILE A 30 -1.00 -6.95 -3.56
CA ILE A 30 -0.68 -6.12 -2.39
C ILE A 30 -1.44 -6.60 -1.14
N GLU A 31 -2.69 -7.02 -1.27
CA GLU A 31 -3.49 -7.56 -0.15
C GLU A 31 -3.02 -8.93 0.34
N GLU A 32 -2.31 -9.68 -0.50
CA GLU A 32 -1.71 -10.97 -0.12
C GLU A 32 -0.34 -10.82 0.56
N LEU A 33 0.27 -9.62 0.50
CA LEU A 33 1.53 -9.34 1.18
C LEU A 33 1.34 -9.13 2.69
N PRO A 34 2.37 -9.40 3.51
CA PRO A 34 2.41 -8.92 4.88
C PRO A 34 2.21 -7.40 4.91
N SER A 35 1.42 -6.92 5.86
CA SER A 35 1.06 -5.50 5.99
C SER A 35 2.29 -4.58 6.10
N GLY A 36 3.38 -5.02 6.72
CA GLY A 36 4.65 -4.27 6.71
C GLY A 36 5.20 -4.04 5.29
N ASP A 37 5.40 -5.13 4.54
CA ASP A 37 5.91 -5.06 3.16
C ASP A 37 5.00 -4.25 2.24
N ALA A 38 3.69 -4.44 2.37
CA ALA A 38 2.70 -3.68 1.62
C ALA A 38 2.74 -2.18 1.96
N ALA A 39 2.92 -1.82 3.23
CA ALA A 39 3.04 -0.43 3.65
C ALA A 39 4.30 0.23 3.06
N ASP A 40 5.44 -0.46 3.08
CA ASP A 40 6.69 0.00 2.47
C ASP A 40 6.55 0.21 0.96
N ILE A 41 5.95 -0.75 0.25
CA ILE A 41 5.68 -0.64 -1.18
C ILE A 41 4.77 0.57 -1.47
N ILE A 42 3.64 0.71 -0.78
CA ILE A 42 2.69 1.83 -0.96
C ILE A 42 3.35 3.18 -0.63
N ALA A 43 4.24 3.21 0.36
CA ALA A 43 4.98 4.42 0.75
C ALA A 43 6.00 4.85 -0.31
N ALA A 44 6.63 3.88 -0.97
CA ALA A 44 7.61 4.08 -2.04
C ALA A 44 6.97 4.39 -3.42
N LEU A 45 5.69 4.04 -3.61
CA LEU A 45 4.96 4.35 -4.85
C LEU A 45 4.80 5.88 -5.06
N PRO A 46 4.79 6.33 -6.34
CA PRO A 46 4.37 7.67 -6.71
C PRO A 46 3.01 8.01 -6.08
N ALA A 47 2.84 9.27 -5.67
CA ALA A 47 1.65 9.69 -4.91
C ALA A 47 0.33 9.35 -5.61
N GLU A 48 0.27 9.52 -6.94
CA GLU A 48 -0.93 9.21 -7.72
C GLU A 48 -1.27 7.71 -7.71
N LEU A 49 -0.27 6.84 -7.89
CA LEU A 49 -0.47 5.39 -7.89
C LEU A 49 -0.84 4.90 -6.49
N ALA A 50 -0.15 5.38 -5.45
CA ALA A 50 -0.45 5.04 -4.08
C ALA A 50 -1.88 5.43 -3.69
N THR A 51 -2.36 6.61 -4.10
CA THR A 51 -3.76 7.01 -3.89
C THR A 51 -4.72 6.08 -4.60
N ARG A 52 -4.45 5.72 -5.87
CA ARG A 52 -5.32 4.81 -6.64
C ARG A 52 -5.43 3.42 -6.01
N ILE A 53 -4.34 2.91 -5.44
CA ILE A 53 -4.31 1.64 -4.71
C ILE A 53 -5.06 1.78 -3.38
N LEU A 54 -4.71 2.76 -2.56
CA LEU A 54 -5.35 2.97 -1.25
C LEU A 54 -6.86 3.15 -1.35
N SER A 55 -7.34 3.78 -2.41
CA SER A 55 -8.77 3.95 -2.65
C SER A 55 -9.51 2.69 -3.10
N ARG A 56 -8.82 1.57 -3.33
CA ARG A 56 -9.42 0.31 -3.79
C ARG A 56 -9.09 -0.88 -2.89
N LEU A 57 -8.14 -0.75 -1.98
CA LEU A 57 -7.87 -1.75 -0.94
C LEU A 57 -9.10 -1.96 -0.06
N GLN A 58 -9.21 -3.17 0.50
CA GLN A 58 -10.21 -3.47 1.51
C GLN A 58 -9.98 -2.59 2.74
N VAL A 59 -11.09 -2.15 3.33
CA VAL A 59 -11.07 -1.29 4.54
C VAL A 59 -10.35 -2.01 5.68
N SER A 60 -10.56 -3.32 5.84
CA SER A 60 -9.89 -4.16 6.84
C SER A 60 -8.39 -4.20 6.65
N PHE A 61 -7.92 -4.46 5.43
CA PHE A 61 -6.49 -4.48 5.11
C PHE A 61 -5.86 -3.10 5.30
N THR A 62 -6.55 -2.04 4.88
CA THR A 62 -6.09 -0.66 5.08
C THR A 62 -5.98 -0.31 6.57
N ALA A 63 -6.91 -0.77 7.41
CA ALA A 63 -6.82 -0.60 8.85
C ALA A 63 -5.61 -1.36 9.44
N SER A 64 -5.37 -2.60 9.03
CA SER A 64 -4.19 -3.37 9.43
C SER A 64 -2.87 -2.74 8.98
N LEU A 65 -2.85 -2.14 7.78
CA LEU A 65 -1.71 -1.37 7.30
C LEU A 65 -1.42 -0.18 8.21
N LEU A 66 -2.44 0.60 8.58
CA LEU A 66 -2.27 1.75 9.47
C LEU A 66 -1.82 1.33 10.87
N ASP A 67 -2.32 0.22 11.41
CA ASP A 67 -1.94 -0.29 12.73
C ASP A 67 -0.45 -0.67 12.82
N GLN A 68 0.11 -1.22 11.73
CA GLN A 68 1.50 -1.66 11.67
C GLN A 68 2.47 -0.60 11.11
N SER A 69 1.96 0.56 10.70
CA SER A 69 2.76 1.62 10.11
C SER A 69 3.23 2.63 11.14
N ASP A 70 4.42 3.20 10.95
CA ASP A 70 4.87 4.33 11.75
C ASP A 70 3.97 5.57 11.57
N PRO A 71 3.88 6.46 12.58
CA PRO A 71 3.01 7.65 12.55
C PRO A 71 3.20 8.55 11.32
N ALA A 72 4.43 8.62 10.79
CA ALA A 72 4.75 9.39 9.59
C ALA A 72 4.12 8.77 8.33
N LEU A 73 4.13 7.45 8.23
CA LEU A 73 3.58 6.67 7.12
C LEU A 73 2.04 6.68 7.20
N ILE A 74 1.46 6.49 8.39
CA ILE A 74 0.02 6.66 8.66
C ILE A 74 -0.46 8.01 8.13
N LYS A 75 0.20 9.11 8.52
CA LYS A 75 -0.18 10.45 8.07
C LYS A 75 -0.16 10.56 6.54
N LYS A 76 0.88 10.01 5.91
CA LYS A 76 1.03 10.02 4.44
C LYS A 76 -0.08 9.22 3.74
N MET A 77 -0.50 8.08 4.30
CA MET A 77 -1.59 7.25 3.77
C MET A 77 -2.96 7.90 3.98
N VAL A 78 -3.24 8.39 5.19
CA VAL A 78 -4.51 9.05 5.52
C VAL A 78 -4.71 10.31 4.68
N MET A 79 -3.66 11.09 4.41
CA MET A 79 -3.71 12.25 3.51
C MET A 79 -4.01 11.89 2.04
N ARG A 80 -3.85 10.62 1.66
CA ARG A 80 -4.14 10.10 0.32
C ARG A 80 -5.52 9.47 0.20
N LEU A 81 -6.15 9.09 1.33
CA LEU A 81 -7.53 8.58 1.35
C LEU A 81 -8.54 9.70 1.16
N VAL A 82 -9.65 9.41 0.46
CA VAL A 82 -10.79 10.34 0.48
C VAL A 82 -11.46 10.32 1.86
N PRO A 83 -12.12 11.42 2.29
CA PRO A 83 -12.63 11.55 3.66
C PRO A 83 -13.55 10.41 4.11
N GLN A 84 -14.36 9.90 3.18
CA GLN A 84 -15.27 8.79 3.45
C GLN A 84 -14.53 7.48 3.71
N GLN A 85 -13.44 7.20 2.98
CA GLN A 85 -12.61 6.03 3.18
C GLN A 85 -11.80 6.13 4.47
N ALA A 86 -11.22 7.30 4.75
CA ALA A 86 -10.52 7.54 6.00
C ALA A 86 -11.46 7.30 7.20
N ALA A 87 -12.70 7.79 7.14
CA ALA A 87 -13.69 7.53 8.19
C ALA A 87 -14.01 6.04 8.34
N SER A 88 -14.20 5.31 7.24
CA SER A 88 -14.44 3.86 7.28
C SER A 88 -13.28 3.07 7.88
N VAL A 89 -12.04 3.45 7.56
CA VAL A 89 -10.84 2.79 8.10
C VAL A 89 -10.65 3.09 9.59
N ILE A 90 -10.94 4.32 10.04
CA ILE A 90 -10.83 4.71 11.46
C ILE A 90 -11.92 4.04 12.32
N MET A 91 -13.08 3.72 11.72
CA MET A 91 -14.20 3.08 12.42
C MET A 91 -14.17 1.55 12.39
N TYR A 92 -13.24 0.94 11.66
CA TYR A 92 -13.04 -0.51 11.59
C TYR A 92 -12.30 -1.02 12.83
#